data_AF-A0A355SC43-F1
#
_entry.id   AF-A0A355SC43-F1
#
_cell.length_a   1.000
_cell.length_b   1.000
_cell.length_c   1.000
_cell.angle_alpha   90.00
_cell.angle_beta   90.00
_cell.angle_gamma   90.00
#
_symmetry.space_group_name_H-M   'P 1'
#
loop_
_entity.id
_entity.type
_entity.pdbx_description
1 polymer ?
#
loop_
_entity_poly.entity_id
_entity_poly.type
_entity_poly.pdbx_seq_one_letter_code
_entity_poly.pdbx_strand_id
1 'polypeptide(L)'
;MSEKDSRDTQWRKIASKVSSKINLAWWLDKLAAPLLIAALAGSCLILIARREFSDFSWFYASIIGLILFLAIGILSWWRARRNFESPDHALVRIEASMKLRNKLSAAKHGLTPWPDLPEAIQDGTRWRWSRLLSPPLAALILLGASILLPVSARSDAGELPLDEPQAWKDLETDIESLAEEQTVEK
;
A
#
# COMPACT_ATOMS: atom_id res chain seq x y z
N MET A 1 -13.76 18.70 -42.64
CA MET A 1 -13.99 17.87 -41.44
C MET A 1 -15.33 18.31 -40.86
N SER A 2 -16.37 17.49 -40.96
CA SER A 2 -17.74 17.93 -40.64
C SER A 2 -17.88 18.12 -39.12
N GLU A 3 -18.67 19.10 -38.70
CA GLU A 3 -18.94 19.37 -37.28
C GLU A 3 -19.44 18.12 -36.52
N LYS A 4 -20.12 17.21 -37.23
CA LYS A 4 -20.54 15.89 -36.73
C LYS A 4 -19.39 14.97 -36.36
N ASP A 5 -18.32 14.93 -37.17
CA ASP A 5 -17.13 14.10 -36.90
C ASP A 5 -16.38 14.60 -35.67
N SER A 6 -16.33 15.93 -35.50
CA SER A 6 -15.74 16.56 -34.31
C SER A 6 -16.49 16.13 -33.03
N ARG A 7 -17.83 16.12 -33.06
CA ARG A 7 -18.65 15.75 -31.89
C ARG A 7 -18.56 14.26 -31.54
N ASP A 8 -18.52 13.35 -32.52
CA ASP A 8 -18.26 11.91 -32.27
C ASP A 8 -16.96 11.71 -31.51
N THR A 9 -15.86 12.33 -31.98
CA THR A 9 -14.56 12.18 -31.32
C THR A 9 -14.55 12.74 -29.90
N GLN A 10 -15.29 13.82 -29.63
CA GLN A 10 -15.40 14.40 -28.30
C GLN A 10 -16.16 13.49 -27.34
N TRP A 11 -17.31 12.94 -27.76
CA TRP A 11 -18.09 11.99 -26.95
C TRP A 11 -17.30 10.70 -26.67
N ARG A 12 -16.54 10.19 -27.65
CA ARG A 12 -15.64 9.05 -27.44
C ARG A 12 -14.53 9.34 -26.43
N LYS A 13 -13.93 10.54 -26.46
CA LYS A 13 -12.93 10.97 -25.47
C LYS A 13 -13.52 11.10 -24.07
N ILE A 14 -14.76 11.59 -23.96
CA ILE A 14 -15.49 11.65 -22.68
C ILE A 14 -15.71 10.25 -22.14
N ALA A 15 -16.21 9.35 -22.99
CA ALA A 15 -16.47 7.96 -22.63
C ALA A 15 -15.20 7.24 -22.17
N SER A 16 -14.07 7.45 -22.85
CA SER A 16 -12.79 6.85 -22.47
C SER A 16 -12.26 7.39 -21.13
N LYS A 17 -12.47 8.68 -20.83
CA LYS A 17 -12.14 9.24 -19.51
C LYS A 17 -12.98 8.62 -18.40
N VAL A 18 -14.29 8.51 -18.60
CA VAL A 18 -15.21 7.90 -17.63
C VAL A 18 -14.90 6.42 -17.43
N SER A 19 -14.65 5.65 -18.49
CA SER A 19 -14.24 4.25 -18.37
C SER A 19 -12.91 4.11 -17.63
N SER A 20 -11.93 4.98 -17.91
CA SER A 20 -10.62 4.96 -17.23
C SER A 20 -10.74 5.27 -15.74
N LYS A 21 -11.58 6.24 -15.36
CA LYS A 21 -11.90 6.57 -13.96
C LYS A 21 -12.46 5.35 -13.21
N ILE A 22 -13.30 4.56 -13.86
CA ILE A 22 -13.95 3.39 -13.24
C ILE A 22 -13.02 2.19 -13.22
N ASN A 23 -12.21 2.02 -14.26
CA ASN A 23 -11.16 1.00 -14.28
C ASN A 23 -10.14 1.25 -13.16
N LEU A 24 -9.78 2.52 -12.91
CA LEU A 24 -8.96 2.91 -11.76
C LEU A 24 -9.65 2.61 -10.42
N ALA A 25 -10.96 2.86 -10.31
CA ALA A 25 -11.71 2.54 -9.10
C ALA A 25 -11.73 1.03 -8.82
N TRP A 26 -11.95 0.21 -9.86
CA TRP A 26 -11.88 -1.25 -9.77
C TRP A 26 -10.48 -1.76 -9.42
N TRP A 27 -9.45 -1.16 -10.00
CA TRP A 27 -8.06 -1.49 -9.68
C TRP A 27 -7.75 -1.22 -8.21
N LEU A 28 -8.11 -0.03 -7.72
CA LEU A 28 -7.81 0.38 -6.35
C LEU A 28 -8.60 -0.43 -5.31
N ASP A 29 -9.86 -0.78 -5.60
CA ASP A 29 -10.66 -1.68 -4.75
C ASP A 29 -10.06 -3.08 -4.66
N LYS A 30 -9.50 -3.61 -5.77
CA LYS A 30 -8.85 -4.92 -5.78
C LYS A 30 -7.44 -4.92 -5.19
N LEU A 31 -6.75 -3.78 -5.20
CA LEU A 31 -5.42 -3.61 -4.63
C LEU A 31 -5.44 -3.51 -3.10
N ALA A 32 -6.50 -2.93 -2.54
CA ALA A 32 -6.65 -2.67 -1.10
C ALA A 32 -6.37 -3.89 -0.20
N ALA A 33 -7.08 -5.00 -0.44
CA ALA A 33 -6.98 -6.20 0.39
C ALA A 33 -5.58 -6.87 0.35
N PRO A 34 -5.00 -7.19 -0.82
CA PRO A 34 -3.67 -7.80 -0.87
C PRO A 34 -2.58 -6.85 -0.38
N LEU A 35 -2.72 -5.53 -0.57
CA LEU A 35 -1.79 -4.54 -0.04
C LEU A 35 -1.72 -4.60 1.49
N LEU A 36 -2.88 -4.65 2.17
CA LEU A 36 -2.93 -4.73 3.62
C LEU A 36 -2.33 -6.02 4.17
N ILE A 37 -2.63 -7.16 3.54
CA ILE A 37 -2.08 -8.46 3.92
C ILE A 37 -0.55 -8.44 3.79
N ALA A 38 -0.05 -7.92 2.66
CA ALA A 38 1.39 -7.83 2.43
C ALA A 38 2.09 -6.83 3.35
N ALA A 39 1.45 -5.70 3.68
CA ALA A 39 1.98 -4.74 4.63
C ALA A 39 2.07 -5.34 6.04
N LEU A 40 1.05 -6.09 6.47
CA LEU A 40 1.04 -6.78 7.75
C LEU A 40 2.11 -7.88 7.80
N ALA A 41 2.16 -8.74 6.79
CA ALA A 41 3.16 -9.81 6.70
C ALA A 41 4.59 -9.24 6.61
N GLY A 42 4.79 -8.20 5.79
CA GLY A 42 6.07 -7.50 5.66
C GLY A 42 6.51 -6.84 6.97
N SER A 43 5.60 -6.17 7.67
CA SER A 43 5.84 -5.61 9.01
C SER A 43 6.31 -6.67 10.00
N CYS A 44 5.64 -7.83 10.03
CA CYS A 44 6.04 -8.97 10.87
C CYS A 44 7.43 -9.52 10.50
N LEU A 45 7.68 -9.72 9.20
CA LEU A 45 8.97 -10.22 8.71
C LEU A 45 10.12 -9.26 9.02
N ILE A 46 9.91 -7.94 8.89
CA ILE A 46 10.90 -6.93 9.26
C ILE A 46 11.23 -7.02 10.74
N LEU A 47 10.23 -7.15 11.61
CA LEU A 47 10.45 -7.27 13.06
C LEU A 47 11.21 -8.55 13.42
N ILE A 48 10.90 -9.69 12.79
CA ILE A 48 11.61 -10.95 12.99
C ILE A 48 13.06 -10.84 12.49
N ALA A 49 13.27 -10.30 11.29
CA ALA A 49 14.60 -10.13 10.72
C ALA A 49 15.46 -9.17 11.54
N ARG A 50 14.91 -8.05 12.03
CA ARG A 50 15.60 -7.13 12.95
C ARG A 50 15.93 -7.79 14.30
N ARG A 51 15.18 -8.81 14.71
CA ARG A 51 15.43 -9.54 15.95
C ARG A 51 16.56 -10.57 15.80
N GLU A 52 16.63 -11.28 14.67
CA GLU A 52 17.59 -12.37 14.46
C GLU A 52 18.92 -11.94 13.83
N PHE A 53 18.92 -10.88 13.02
CA PHE A 53 20.12 -10.41 12.33
C PHE A 53 20.58 -9.06 12.89
N SER A 54 21.80 -9.01 13.45
CA SER A 54 22.43 -7.75 13.89
C SER A 54 22.72 -6.81 12.71
N ASP A 55 23.14 -7.34 11.56
CA ASP A 55 23.43 -6.59 10.33
C ASP A 55 22.19 -6.50 9.42
N PHE A 56 21.09 -5.97 9.94
CA PHE A 56 19.89 -5.75 9.13
C PHE A 56 20.12 -4.63 8.10
N SER A 57 20.43 -5.02 6.86
CA SER A 57 20.58 -4.08 5.76
C SER A 57 19.23 -3.59 5.22
N TRP A 58 18.90 -2.34 5.54
CA TRP A 58 17.71 -1.64 5.04
C TRP A 58 17.63 -1.58 3.52
N PHE A 59 18.76 -1.62 2.83
CA PHE A 59 18.80 -1.58 1.37
C PHE A 59 18.09 -2.80 0.76
N TYR A 60 18.45 -4.02 1.16
CA TYR A 60 17.82 -5.24 0.64
C TYR A 60 16.36 -5.35 1.05
N ALA A 61 16.02 -4.95 2.28
CA ALA A 61 14.63 -4.92 2.75
C ALA A 61 13.77 -3.98 1.88
N SER A 62 14.29 -2.79 1.53
CA SER A 62 13.58 -1.85 0.66
C SER A 62 13.39 -2.39 -0.76
N ILE A 63 14.38 -3.08 -1.33
CA ILE A 63 14.30 -3.69 -2.66
C ILE A 63 13.26 -4.80 -2.68
N ILE A 64 13.30 -5.72 -1.70
CA ILE A 64 12.33 -6.82 -1.60
C ILE A 64 10.92 -6.27 -1.42
N GLY A 65 10.76 -5.26 -0.55
CA GLY A 65 9.49 -4.57 -0.35
C GLY A 65 8.95 -3.93 -1.63
N LEU A 66 9.82 -3.27 -2.41
CA LEU A 66 9.45 -2.65 -3.69
C LEU A 66 9.01 -3.69 -4.72
N ILE A 67 9.75 -4.80 -4.85
CA ILE A 67 9.42 -5.89 -5.77
C ILE A 67 8.06 -6.49 -5.39
N LEU A 68 7.83 -6.74 -4.10
CA LEU A 68 6.56 -7.30 -3.61
C LEU A 68 5.40 -6.34 -3.88
N PHE A 69 5.58 -5.04 -3.61
CA PHE A 69 4.59 -4.01 -3.89
C PHE A 69 4.24 -3.95 -5.38
N LEU A 70 5.24 -3.98 -6.27
CA LEU A 70 5.04 -4.01 -7.72
C LEU A 70 4.31 -5.28 -8.16
N ALA A 71 4.71 -6.44 -7.66
CA ALA A 71 4.06 -7.72 -7.98
C ALA A 71 2.58 -7.72 -7.58
N ILE A 72 2.25 -7.20 -6.39
CA ILE A 72 0.87 -7.07 -5.92
C ILE A 72 0.08 -6.06 -6.77
N GLY A 73 0.70 -4.94 -7.15
CA GLY A 73 0.10 -3.94 -8.03
C GLY A 73 -0.27 -4.53 -9.41
N ILE A 74 0.65 -5.29 -10.01
CA ILE A 74 0.45 -5.97 -11.30
C ILE A 74 -0.61 -7.07 -11.19
N LEU A 75 -0.57 -7.89 -10.14
CA LEU A 75 -1.55 -8.95 -9.93
C LEU A 75 -2.96 -8.37 -9.73
N SER A 76 -3.06 -7.29 -8.96
CA SER A 76 -4.31 -6.56 -8.75
C SER A 76 -4.82 -5.92 -10.04
N TRP A 77 -3.92 -5.39 -10.87
CA TRP A 77 -4.25 -4.90 -12.22
C TRP A 77 -4.83 -5.99 -13.10
N TRP A 78 -4.20 -7.16 -13.14
CA TRP A 78 -4.69 -8.28 -13.93
C TRP A 78 -6.05 -8.79 -13.45
N ARG A 79 -6.27 -8.83 -12.13
CA ARG A 79 -7.54 -9.22 -11.53
C ARG A 79 -8.65 -8.18 -11.77
N ALA A 80 -8.31 -6.89 -11.72
CA ALA A 80 -9.23 -5.80 -12.02
C ALA A 80 -9.58 -5.72 -13.50
N ARG A 81 -8.65 -6.08 -14.39
CA ARG A 81 -8.86 -6.08 -15.85
C ARG A 81 -10.07 -6.90 -16.29
N ARG A 82 -10.44 -7.94 -15.54
CA ARG A 82 -11.65 -8.74 -15.79
C ARG A 82 -12.95 -7.96 -15.61
N ASN A 83 -12.94 -6.89 -14.82
CA ASN A 83 -14.10 -6.03 -14.53
C ASN A 83 -13.99 -4.67 -15.24
N PHE A 84 -13.03 -4.49 -16.15
CA PHE A 84 -12.87 -3.23 -16.85
C PHE A 84 -14.06 -2.95 -17.76
N GLU A 85 -14.57 -1.74 -17.64
CA GLU A 85 -15.68 -1.29 -18.44
C GLU A 85 -15.17 -0.74 -19.77
N SER A 86 -15.81 -1.16 -20.86
CA SER A 86 -15.51 -0.62 -22.18
C SER A 86 -16.04 0.82 -22.31
N PRO A 87 -15.44 1.66 -23.15
CA PRO A 87 -15.95 3.00 -23.43
C PRO A 87 -17.41 3.00 -23.90
N ASP A 88 -17.85 1.91 -24.54
CA ASP A 88 -19.23 1.74 -24.99
C ASP A 88 -20.24 1.62 -23.85
N HIS A 89 -19.90 0.83 -22.82
CA HIS A 89 -20.72 0.75 -21.61
C HIS A 89 -20.74 2.07 -20.85
N ALA A 90 -19.63 2.81 -20.87
CA ALA A 90 -19.58 4.14 -20.27
C ALA A 90 -20.53 5.14 -20.95
N LEU A 91 -20.70 5.09 -22.28
CA LEU A 91 -21.68 5.90 -23.00
C LEU A 91 -23.12 5.60 -22.54
N VAL A 92 -23.47 4.31 -22.41
CA VAL A 92 -24.80 3.89 -21.94
C VAL A 92 -25.05 4.35 -20.49
N ARG A 93 -24.04 4.31 -19.63
CA ARG A 93 -24.20 4.84 -18.27
C ARG A 93 -24.39 6.35 -18.27
N ILE A 94 -23.60 7.10 -19.04
CA ILE A 94 -23.73 8.56 -19.16
C ILE A 94 -25.13 8.91 -19.69
N GLU A 95 -25.65 8.12 -20.62
CA GLU A 95 -27.01 8.23 -21.13
C GLU A 95 -28.07 8.00 -20.06
N ALA A 96 -27.90 6.94 -19.24
CA ALA A 96 -28.80 6.65 -18.14
C ALA A 96 -28.77 7.72 -17.04
N SER A 97 -27.58 8.21 -16.67
CA SER A 97 -27.40 9.23 -15.63
C SER A 97 -27.93 10.60 -16.05
N MET A 98 -27.72 10.99 -17.31
CA MET A 98 -28.19 12.27 -17.87
C MET A 98 -29.59 12.18 -18.50
N LYS A 99 -30.25 11.01 -18.43
CA LYS A 99 -31.60 10.76 -19.01
C LYS A 99 -31.69 11.13 -20.50
N LEU A 100 -30.65 10.82 -21.27
CA LEU A 100 -30.54 11.21 -22.70
C LEU A 100 -31.42 10.37 -23.64
N ARG A 101 -32.21 9.42 -23.12
CA ARG A 101 -33.24 8.65 -23.86
C ARG A 101 -32.72 7.99 -25.15
N ASN A 102 -31.67 7.20 -25.06
CA ASN A 102 -31.04 6.47 -26.18
C ASN A 102 -30.44 7.34 -27.30
N LYS A 103 -30.32 8.66 -27.14
CA LYS A 103 -29.66 9.56 -28.10
C LYS A 103 -28.19 9.22 -28.33
N LEU A 104 -27.44 8.80 -27.30
CA LEU A 104 -26.02 8.46 -27.45
C LEU A 104 -25.84 7.11 -28.12
N SER A 105 -26.58 6.08 -27.69
CA SER A 105 -26.57 4.78 -28.37
C SER A 105 -27.08 4.86 -29.81
N ALA A 106 -28.14 5.62 -30.09
CA ALA A 106 -28.66 5.80 -31.44
C ALA A 106 -27.70 6.57 -32.34
N ALA A 107 -26.98 7.57 -31.82
CA ALA A 107 -25.97 8.31 -32.57
C ALA A 107 -24.77 7.44 -32.95
N LYS A 108 -24.33 6.55 -32.06
CA LYS A 108 -23.29 5.56 -32.35
C LYS A 108 -23.68 4.63 -33.50
N HIS A 109 -24.95 4.22 -33.58
CA HIS A 109 -25.47 3.37 -34.67
C HIS A 109 -25.83 4.17 -35.94
N GLY A 110 -25.60 5.49 -35.96
CA GLY A 110 -25.89 6.35 -37.12
C GLY A 110 -27.38 6.68 -37.31
N LEU A 111 -28.24 6.33 -36.35
CA LEU A 111 -29.69 6.53 -36.42
C LEU A 111 -30.10 7.98 -36.08
N THR A 112 -29.31 8.67 -35.26
CA THR A 112 -29.55 10.07 -34.86
C THR A 112 -28.26 10.89 -34.90
N PRO A 113 -28.32 12.22 -35.07
CA PRO A 113 -27.13 13.06 -34.89
C PRO A 113 -26.63 13.04 -33.44
N TRP A 114 -25.32 13.23 -33.25
CA TRP A 114 -24.72 13.36 -31.92
C TRP A 114 -25.30 14.57 -31.18
N PRO A 115 -25.72 14.42 -29.91
CA PRO A 115 -26.25 15.54 -29.12
C PRO A 115 -25.16 16.56 -28.81
N ASP A 116 -25.58 17.80 -28.55
CA ASP A 116 -24.69 18.88 -28.11
C ASP A 116 -24.01 18.52 -26.77
N LEU A 117 -22.77 18.96 -26.59
CA LEU A 117 -22.02 18.70 -25.36
C LEU A 117 -22.59 19.55 -24.22
N PRO A 118 -23.04 18.94 -23.11
CA PRO A 118 -23.44 19.69 -21.92
C PRO A 118 -22.21 20.28 -21.22
N GLU A 119 -22.42 21.41 -20.54
CA GLU A 119 -21.37 22.13 -19.80
C GLU A 119 -20.77 21.29 -18.65
N ALA A 120 -21.56 20.39 -18.06
CA ALA A 120 -21.12 19.43 -17.05
C ALA A 120 -21.63 18.01 -17.36
N ILE A 121 -20.71 17.06 -17.45
CA ILE A 121 -21.00 15.66 -17.76
C ILE A 121 -21.20 14.90 -16.45
N GLN A 122 -22.42 14.47 -16.19
CA GLN A 122 -22.74 13.67 -15.00
C GLN A 122 -22.63 12.19 -15.34
N ASP A 123 -21.58 11.54 -14.86
CA ASP A 123 -21.35 10.10 -15.05
C ASP A 123 -22.06 9.22 -14.01
N GLY A 124 -22.79 9.84 -13.07
CA GLY A 124 -23.51 9.15 -11.98
C GLY A 124 -22.60 8.53 -10.92
N THR A 125 -21.28 8.77 -10.97
CA THR A 125 -20.30 8.16 -10.06
C THR A 125 -19.64 9.20 -9.15
N ARG A 126 -19.56 8.88 -7.85
CA ARG A 126 -18.85 9.71 -6.87
C ARG A 126 -17.71 8.92 -6.26
N TRP A 127 -16.53 9.54 -6.20
CA TRP A 127 -15.39 8.96 -5.50
C TRP A 127 -15.65 8.98 -3.99
N ARG A 128 -15.68 7.80 -3.37
CA ARG A 128 -15.71 7.68 -1.91
C ARG A 128 -14.28 7.58 -1.39
N TRP A 129 -13.59 8.73 -1.38
CA TRP A 129 -12.18 8.85 -1.00
C TRP A 129 -11.86 8.20 0.34
N SER A 130 -12.74 8.29 1.33
CA SER A 130 -12.56 7.66 2.65
C SER A 130 -12.38 6.15 2.59
N ARG A 131 -13.18 5.45 1.77
CA ARG A 131 -13.07 3.99 1.58
C ARG A 131 -11.87 3.61 0.71
N LEU A 132 -11.46 4.52 -0.16
CA LEU A 132 -10.38 4.31 -1.12
C LEU A 132 -8.99 4.53 -0.50
N LEU A 133 -8.87 5.50 0.40
CA LEU A 133 -7.63 5.89 1.09
C LEU A 133 -7.40 5.11 2.39
N SER A 134 -8.41 4.48 2.98
CA SER A 134 -8.22 3.74 4.23
C SER A 134 -7.21 2.58 4.11
N PRO A 135 -7.20 1.76 3.04
CA PRO A 135 -6.24 0.66 2.93
C PRO A 135 -4.77 1.09 2.79
N PRO A 136 -4.39 2.04 1.90
CA PRO A 136 -2.99 2.48 1.83
C PRO A 136 -2.55 3.23 3.09
N LEU A 137 -3.45 3.97 3.74
CA LEU A 137 -3.13 4.65 5.00
C LEU A 137 -2.85 3.65 6.12
N ALA A 138 -3.69 2.62 6.25
CA ALA A 138 -3.47 1.55 7.23
C ALA A 138 -2.19 0.74 6.94
N ALA A 139 -1.87 0.48 5.67
CA ALA A 139 -0.61 -0.16 5.28
C ALA A 139 0.62 0.68 5.69
N LEU A 140 0.56 2.01 5.47
CA LEU A 140 1.61 2.94 5.90
C LEU A 140 1.78 2.96 7.42
N ILE A 141 0.67 2.97 8.17
CA ILE A 141 0.72 2.92 9.64
C ILE A 141 1.36 1.61 10.12
N LEU A 142 1.00 0.47 9.53
CA LEU A 142 1.56 -0.84 9.89
C LEU A 142 3.07 -0.95 9.61
N LEU A 143 3.52 -0.42 8.47
CA LEU A 143 4.94 -0.38 8.15
C LEU A 143 5.68 0.64 9.02
N GLY A 144 5.12 1.83 9.23
CA GLY A 144 5.69 2.84 10.12
C GLY A 144 5.84 2.33 11.56
N ALA A 145 4.86 1.58 12.06
CA ALA A 145 4.92 0.94 13.37
C ALA A 145 6.09 -0.04 13.47
N SER A 146 6.40 -0.82 12.42
CA SER A 146 7.54 -1.74 12.43
C SER A 146 8.91 -1.06 12.51
N ILE A 147 9.00 0.19 12.04
CA ILE A 147 10.23 0.99 12.10
C ILE A 147 10.38 1.57 13.50
N LEU A 148 9.31 2.16 14.02
CA LEU A 148 9.29 2.90 15.28
C LEU A 148 9.35 1.99 16.51
N LEU A 149 8.87 0.74 16.41
CA LEU A 149 8.96 -0.22 17.51
C LEU A 149 10.43 -0.56 17.79
N PRO A 150 10.94 -0.23 19.00
CA PRO A 150 12.28 -0.65 19.39
C PRO A 150 12.25 -2.17 19.62
N VAL A 151 13.03 -2.91 18.83
CA VAL A 151 13.21 -4.35 18.98
C VAL A 151 14.64 -4.58 19.44
N SER A 152 14.82 -5.15 20.62
CA SER A 152 16.13 -5.60 21.09
C SER A 152 16.60 -6.75 20.18
N ALA A 153 17.74 -6.57 19.52
CA ALA A 153 18.36 -7.64 18.76
C ALA A 153 18.78 -8.74 19.74
N ARG A 154 18.58 -10.01 19.37
CA ARG A 154 18.94 -11.13 20.26
C ARG A 154 20.46 -11.19 20.51
N SER A 155 21.25 -10.62 19.61
CA SER A 155 22.71 -10.56 19.70
C SER A 155 23.24 -9.55 20.71
N ASP A 156 22.47 -8.52 21.10
CA ASP A 156 22.89 -7.56 22.15
C ASP A 156 23.01 -8.25 23.52
N ALA A 157 22.43 -9.45 23.68
CA ALA A 157 22.65 -10.29 24.84
C ALA A 157 24.10 -10.80 24.96
N GLY A 158 24.90 -10.75 23.89
CA GLY A 158 26.33 -11.07 23.89
C GLY A 158 27.25 -9.87 24.14
N GLU A 159 26.73 -8.64 24.06
CA GLU A 159 27.45 -7.38 24.24
C GLU A 159 27.05 -6.64 25.53
N LEU A 160 26.38 -7.33 26.45
CA LEU A 160 26.39 -6.86 27.83
C LEU A 160 27.85 -6.81 28.28
N PRO A 161 28.36 -5.69 28.80
CA PRO A 161 29.66 -5.72 29.45
C PRO A 161 29.60 -6.88 30.43
N LEU A 162 30.62 -7.75 30.38
CA LEU A 162 30.93 -8.69 31.44
C LEU A 162 31.31 -7.86 32.68
N ASP A 163 30.37 -7.09 33.21
CA ASP A 163 30.40 -6.69 34.59
C ASP A 163 30.25 -8.01 35.32
N GLU A 164 31.38 -8.50 35.81
CA GLU A 164 31.43 -9.69 36.63
C GLU A 164 30.28 -9.63 37.63
N PRO A 165 29.43 -10.67 37.71
CA PRO A 165 28.28 -10.63 38.59
C PRO A 165 28.77 -10.25 39.97
N GLN A 166 28.06 -9.32 40.62
CA GLN A 166 28.50 -8.67 41.85
C GLN A 166 28.99 -9.65 42.92
N ALA A 167 28.45 -10.87 42.92
CA ALA A 167 28.92 -12.01 43.71
C ALA A 167 30.42 -12.32 43.58
N TRP A 168 31.07 -12.14 42.42
CA TRP A 168 32.51 -12.32 42.26
C TRP A 168 33.31 -11.19 42.89
N LYS A 169 32.84 -9.94 42.78
CA LYS A 169 33.47 -8.79 43.44
C LYS A 169 33.37 -8.92 44.96
N ASP A 170 32.24 -9.43 45.46
CA ASP A 170 32.03 -9.70 46.89
C ASP A 170 32.97 -10.82 47.38
N LEU A 171 33.12 -11.91 46.61
CA LEU A 171 34.04 -13.00 46.95
C LEU A 171 35.51 -12.57 46.95
N GLU A 172 35.92 -11.74 46.00
CA GLU A 172 37.31 -11.25 45.91
C GLU A 172 37.64 -10.30 47.07
N THR A 173 36.68 -9.45 47.44
CA THR A 173 36.79 -8.57 48.62
C THR A 173 36.88 -9.38 49.91
N ASP A 174 36.06 -10.43 50.05
CA ASP A 174 36.09 -11.32 51.22
C ASP A 174 37.44 -12.04 51.33
N ILE A 175 37.99 -12.55 50.21
CA ILE A 175 39.30 -13.21 50.18
C ILE A 175 40.42 -12.23 50.58
N GLU A 176 40.38 -10.99 50.09
CA GLU A 176 41.38 -9.97 50.40
C GLU A 176 41.33 -9.58 51.89
N SER A 177 40.14 -9.47 52.47
CA SER A 177 39.97 -9.20 53.92
C SER A 177 40.55 -10.31 54.81
N LEU A 178 40.38 -11.58 54.42
CA LEU A 178 40.92 -12.73 55.13
C LEU A 178 42.45 -12.82 55.03
N ALA A 179 43.01 -12.41 53.88
CA ALA A 179 44.46 -12.32 53.71
C ALA A 179 45.06 -11.21 54.57
N GLU A 180 44.40 -10.05 54.65
CA GLU A 180 44.84 -8.93 55.49
C GLU A 180 44.79 -9.30 56.99
N GLU A 181 43.70 -9.91 57.47
CA GLU A 181 43.61 -10.40 58.86
C GLU A 181 44.70 -11.42 59.21
N GLN A 182 45.02 -12.37 58.33
CA GLN A 182 46.09 -13.36 58.58
C GLN A 182 47.49 -12.73 58.64
N THR A 183 47.70 -11.58 58.02
CA THR A 183 48.99 -10.87 58.07
C THR A 183 49.19 -10.03 59.33
N VAL A 184 48.11 -9.68 60.04
CA VAL A 184 48.15 -8.85 61.26
C VAL A 184 48.41 -9.70 62.52
N GLU A 185 48.21 -11.02 62.47
CA GLU A 185 48.39 -11.93 63.61
C GLU A 185 49.83 -12.50 63.74
N LYS A 186 50.85 -11.84 63.18
CA LYS A 186 52.25 -12.31 63.20
C LYS A 186 53.20 -11.42 63.99
#